data_AF-A0A828XYK1-F1
#
_entry.id   AF-A0A828XYK1-F1
#
_cell.length_a   1.000
_cell.length_b   1.000
_cell.length_c   1.000
_cell.angle_alpha   90.00
_cell.angle_beta   90.00
_cell.angle_gamma   90.00
#
_symmetry.space_group_name_H-M   'P 1'
#
loop_
_entity.id
_entity.type
_entity.pdbx_description
1 polymer ?
#
loop_
_entity_poly.entity_id
_entity_poly.type
_entity_poly.pdbx_seq_one_letter_code
_entity_poly.pdbx_strand_id
1 'polypeptide(L)'
;MNTDRKSILDKINKLLALSSSPNVNEAKSAAKQASELIQKYNVEATELERGNIIEYNLPTGKRRFRHWQRFLIAAIAKSNFCSIILKRSWPASFIILGREVNVETTQLMLQYLSDVALALAPKQNQTNF
;
A
#
# COMPACT_ATOMS: atom_id res chain seq x y z
N MET A 1 -26.06 0.57 4.19
CA MET A 1 -24.73 1.21 4.35
C MET A 1 -24.96 2.70 4.44
N ASN A 2 -24.39 3.37 5.45
CA ASN A 2 -24.73 4.74 5.82
C ASN A 2 -23.99 5.75 4.91
N THR A 3 -24.60 6.09 3.77
CA THR A 3 -24.07 6.98 2.73
C THR A 3 -23.61 8.34 3.29
N ASP A 4 -24.21 8.77 4.40
CA ASP A 4 -23.93 10.06 5.05
C ASP A 4 -22.56 10.08 5.75
N ARG A 5 -22.14 9.01 6.43
CA ARG A 5 -20.81 8.98 7.08
C ARG A 5 -19.70 9.01 6.03
N LYS A 6 -19.86 8.25 4.94
CA LYS A 6 -18.87 8.19 3.85
C LYS A 6 -18.72 9.56 3.17
N SER A 7 -19.83 10.25 2.87
CA SER A 7 -19.78 11.56 2.24
C SER A 7 -19.14 12.64 3.14
N ILE A 8 -19.34 12.56 4.46
CA ILE A 8 -18.66 13.42 5.43
C ILE A 8 -17.15 13.19 5.40
N LEU A 9 -16.71 11.93 5.46
CA LEU A 9 -15.28 11.59 5.41
C LEU A 9 -14.64 12.06 4.10
N ASP A 10 -15.28 11.81 2.95
CA ASP A 10 -14.81 12.27 1.64
C ASP A 10 -14.68 13.80 1.58
N LYS A 11 -15.61 14.53 2.21
CA LYS A 11 -15.57 16.00 2.28
C LYS A 11 -14.43 16.49 3.16
N ILE A 12 -14.20 15.87 4.31
CA ILE A 12 -13.09 16.22 5.20
C ILE A 12 -11.75 15.99 4.49
N ASN A 13 -11.58 14.86 3.81
CA ASN A 13 -10.33 14.55 3.09
C ASN A 13 -10.03 15.57 1.99
N LYS A 14 -11.05 15.98 1.23
CA LYS A 14 -10.90 17.05 0.22
C LYS A 14 -10.47 18.38 0.83
N LEU A 15 -11.03 18.76 1.98
CA LEU A 15 -10.66 19.99 2.68
C LEU A 15 -9.23 19.92 3.25
N LEU A 16 -8.82 18.76 3.76
CA LEU A 16 -7.45 18.52 4.22
C LEU A 16 -6.45 18.61 3.06
N ALA A 17 -6.74 18.01 1.91
CA ALA A 17 -5.92 18.16 0.72
C ALA A 17 -5.84 19.63 0.26
N LEU A 18 -6.97 20.34 0.25
CA LEU A 18 -7.03 21.76 -0.11
C LEU A 18 -6.28 22.67 0.88
N SER A 19 -6.21 22.27 2.15
CA SER A 19 -5.44 23.01 3.17
C SER A 19 -3.93 23.06 2.90
N SER A 20 -3.42 22.24 1.98
CA SER A 20 -2.02 22.25 1.53
C SER A 20 -1.81 23.04 0.23
N SER A 21 -2.81 23.80 -0.24
CA SER A 21 -2.70 24.58 -1.49
C SER A 21 -1.76 25.79 -1.34
N PRO A 22 -1.17 26.29 -2.45
CA PRO A 22 -0.29 27.47 -2.41
C PRO A 22 -1.04 28.78 -2.15
N ASN A 23 -2.38 28.77 -2.19
CA ASN A 23 -3.20 29.93 -1.90
C ASN A 23 -3.51 29.99 -0.39
N VAL A 24 -2.79 30.84 0.34
CA VAL A 24 -2.86 30.96 1.80
C VAL A 24 -4.29 31.19 2.32
N ASN A 25 -5.10 31.99 1.61
CA ASN A 25 -6.46 32.29 2.04
C ASN A 25 -7.37 31.06 1.92
N GLU A 26 -7.24 30.34 0.81
CA GLU A 26 -7.99 29.11 0.55
C GLU A 26 -7.55 27.99 1.50
N ALA A 27 -6.23 27.82 1.66
CA ALA A 27 -5.64 26.84 2.56
C ALA A 27 -6.11 27.02 4.01
N LYS A 28 -6.08 28.27 4.51
CA LYS A 28 -6.54 28.60 5.87
C LYS A 28 -8.05 28.36 6.05
N SER A 29 -8.86 28.74 5.06
CA SER A 29 -10.30 28.50 5.07
C SER A 29 -10.62 27.00 5.06
N ALA A 30 -9.92 26.22 4.23
CA ALA A 30 -10.08 24.78 4.13
C ALA A 30 -9.70 24.06 5.42
N ALA A 31 -8.55 24.42 6.03
CA ALA A 31 -8.09 23.86 7.30
C ALA A 31 -9.11 24.08 8.43
N LYS A 32 -9.70 25.29 8.49
CA LYS A 32 -10.72 25.64 9.48
C LYS A 32 -11.98 24.78 9.29
N GLN A 33 -12.49 24.70 8.07
CA GLN A 33 -13.69 23.91 7.76
C GLN A 33 -13.48 22.41 8.01
N ALA A 34 -12.29 21.87 7.69
CA ALA A 34 -11.95 20.48 7.99
C ALA A 34 -12.01 20.22 9.51
N SER A 35 -11.40 21.10 10.31
CA SER A 35 -11.36 21.00 11.77
C SER A 35 -12.77 21.05 12.38
N GLU A 36 -13.63 21.95 11.90
CA GLU A 36 -15.04 22.06 12.33
C GLU A 36 -15.83 20.78 12.06
N LEU A 37 -15.65 20.16 10.88
CA LEU A 37 -16.33 18.91 10.54
C LEU A 37 -15.80 17.71 11.34
N ILE A 38 -14.48 17.61 11.52
CA ILE A 38 -13.86 16.56 12.36
C ILE A 38 -14.44 16.61 13.77
N GLN A 39 -14.52 17.80 14.37
CA GLN A 39 -15.06 17.98 15.71
C GLN A 39 -16.57 17.72 15.76
N LYS A 40 -17.33 18.27 14.81
CA LYS A 40 -18.80 18.12 14.76
C LYS A 40 -19.26 16.67 14.65
N TYR A 41 -18.53 15.85 13.90
CA TYR A 41 -18.91 14.45 13.65
C TYR A 41 -18.09 13.44 14.46
N ASN A 42 -17.26 13.92 15.39
CA ASN A 42 -16.35 13.12 16.21
C ASN A 42 -15.61 12.07 15.35
N VAL A 43 -14.90 12.58 14.35
CA VAL A 43 -14.17 11.73 13.38
C VAL A 43 -12.81 11.39 13.95
N GLU A 44 -12.50 10.11 14.05
CA GLU A 44 -11.17 9.65 14.44
C GLU A 44 -10.19 9.73 13.26
N ALA A 45 -8.90 9.92 13.56
CA ALA A 45 -7.85 9.93 12.54
C ALA A 45 -7.79 8.62 11.72
N THR A 46 -8.23 7.50 12.29
CA THR A 46 -8.32 6.18 11.64
C THR A 46 -9.42 6.11 10.58
N GLU A 47 -10.40 7.02 10.62
CA GLU A 47 -11.50 7.13 9.67
C GLU A 47 -11.19 8.08 8.51
N LEU A 48 -10.26 9.01 8.70
CA LEU A 48 -9.79 9.92 7.64
C LEU A 48 -8.98 9.15 6.59
N GLU A 49 -8.76 9.79 5.43
CA GLU A 49 -8.18 9.11 4.28
C GLU A 49 -6.90 8.36 4.65
N ARG A 50 -7.08 7.07 4.54
CA ARG A 50 -6.09 6.04 4.63
C ARG A 50 -5.07 6.32 3.52
N GLY A 51 -3.85 6.73 3.90
CA GLY A 51 -2.81 7.27 3.02
C GLY A 51 -2.65 6.60 1.66
N ASN A 52 -2.08 7.34 0.71
CA ASN A 52 -2.04 6.98 -0.71
C ASN A 52 -1.68 5.51 -0.96
N ILE A 53 -2.43 4.87 -1.85
CA ILE A 53 -2.04 3.58 -2.41
C ILE A 53 -0.92 3.85 -3.39
N ILE A 54 0.23 3.23 -3.15
CA ILE A 54 1.38 3.30 -4.04
C ILE A 54 1.48 2.03 -4.88
N GLU A 55 2.14 2.18 -6.03
CA GLU A 55 2.57 1.08 -6.86
C GLU A 55 4.07 0.85 -6.66
N TYR A 56 4.44 -0.36 -6.22
CA TYR A 56 5.83 -0.78 -6.15
C TYR A 56 6.09 -1.92 -7.13
N ASN A 57 7.01 -1.68 -8.07
CA ASN A 57 7.44 -2.69 -9.02
C ASN A 57 8.64 -3.45 -8.44
N LEU A 58 8.39 -4.69 -8.01
CA LEU A 58 9.42 -5.56 -7.46
C LEU A 58 10.36 -6.02 -8.59
N PRO A 59 11.63 -5.56 -8.60
CA PRO A 59 12.59 -6.00 -9.59
C PRO A 59 12.99 -7.44 -9.28
N THR A 60 12.82 -8.33 -10.26
CA THR A 60 13.13 -9.76 -10.04
C THR A 60 14.29 -10.25 -10.90
N GLY A 61 14.65 -9.50 -11.95
CA GLY A 61 15.65 -9.94 -12.94
C GLY A 61 15.33 -11.27 -13.64
N LYS A 62 14.13 -11.84 -13.45
CA LYS A 62 13.83 -13.23 -13.83
C LYS A 62 12.87 -13.33 -15.00
N ARG A 63 13.06 -14.40 -15.77
CA ARG A 63 12.16 -14.79 -16.86
C ARG A 63 10.92 -15.56 -16.37
N ARG A 64 11.07 -16.38 -15.32
CA ARG A 64 10.01 -17.25 -14.78
C ARG A 64 10.19 -17.45 -13.28
N PHE A 65 9.06 -17.57 -12.57
CA PHE A 65 9.01 -17.88 -11.14
C PHE A 65 8.55 -19.32 -10.92
N ARG A 66 9.17 -20.00 -9.95
CA ARG A 66 8.68 -21.30 -9.46
C ARG A 66 7.39 -21.10 -8.66
N HIS A 67 6.58 -22.15 -8.55
CA HIS A 67 5.27 -22.07 -7.88
C HIS A 67 5.39 -21.55 -6.44
N TRP A 68 6.35 -22.07 -5.66
CA TRP A 68 6.56 -21.65 -4.27
C TRP A 68 6.84 -20.15 -4.15
N GLN A 69 7.60 -19.56 -5.07
CA GLN A 69 7.89 -18.13 -5.05
C GLN A 69 6.61 -17.31 -5.25
N ARG A 70 5.75 -17.72 -6.18
CA ARG A 70 4.47 -17.04 -6.43
C ARG A 70 3.55 -17.15 -5.22
N PHE A 71 3.49 -18.31 -4.60
CA PHE A 71 2.69 -18.54 -3.39
C PHE A 71 3.21 -17.71 -2.21
N LEU A 72 4.53 -17.65 -2.03
CA LEU A 72 5.16 -16.88 -0.96
C LEU A 72 4.82 -15.39 -1.09
N ILE A 73 5.07 -14.80 -2.26
CA ILE A 73 4.80 -13.36 -2.45
C ILE A 73 3.29 -13.07 -2.30
N ALA A 74 2.42 -13.93 -2.85
CA ALA A 74 0.97 -13.74 -2.72
C ALA A 74 0.49 -13.84 -1.26
N ALA A 75 1.04 -14.78 -0.47
CA ALA A 75 0.70 -14.92 0.94
C ALA A 75 1.17 -13.72 1.77
N ILE A 76 2.40 -13.25 1.55
CA ILE A 76 2.96 -12.09 2.25
C ILE A 76 2.16 -10.83 1.91
N ALA A 77 1.92 -10.57 0.62
CA ALA A 77 1.14 -9.40 0.19
C ALA A 77 -0.25 -9.40 0.84
N LYS A 78 -0.95 -10.54 0.81
CA LYS A 78 -2.27 -10.69 1.44
C LYS A 78 -2.21 -10.42 2.95
N SER A 79 -1.20 -10.94 3.65
CA SER A 79 -1.05 -10.73 5.11
C SER A 79 -0.78 -9.28 5.50
N ASN A 80 -0.19 -8.50 4.58
CA ASN A 80 0.13 -7.08 4.77
C ASN A 80 -0.91 -6.17 4.14
N PHE A 81 -2.11 -6.67 3.83
CA PHE A 81 -3.18 -5.88 3.20
C PHE A 81 -2.76 -5.23 1.86
N CYS A 82 -1.89 -5.90 1.12
CA CYS A 82 -1.47 -5.53 -0.23
C CYS A 82 -2.11 -6.44 -1.27
N SER A 83 -2.34 -5.88 -2.46
CA SER A 83 -2.70 -6.61 -3.67
C SER A 83 -1.46 -6.82 -4.52
N ILE A 84 -1.44 -7.88 -5.32
CA ILE A 84 -0.31 -8.19 -6.20
C ILE A 84 -0.76 -8.53 -7.61
N ILE A 85 -0.04 -8.00 -8.60
CA ILE A 85 -0.23 -8.28 -10.02
C ILE A 85 1.06 -8.87 -10.57
N LEU A 86 0.96 -10.00 -11.28
CA LEU A 86 2.07 -10.55 -12.04
C LEU A 86 2.09 -9.92 -13.44
N LYS A 87 3.06 -9.06 -13.71
CA LYS A 87 3.32 -8.52 -15.04
C LYS A 87 4.15 -9.52 -15.83
N ARG A 88 3.53 -10.13 -16.85
CA ARG A 88 4.18 -11.07 -17.78
C ARG A 88 4.95 -10.34 -18.89
N SER A 89 5.71 -9.30 -18.53
CA SER A 89 6.66 -8.63 -19.42
C SER A 89 8.01 -9.36 -19.42
N TRP A 90 8.96 -8.88 -20.24
CA TRP A 90 10.36 -9.26 -20.10
C TRP A 90 11.18 -8.07 -19.59
N PRO A 91 11.84 -8.17 -18.42
CA PRO A 91 11.73 -9.26 -17.44
C PRO A 91 10.34 -9.32 -16.79
N ALA A 92 9.99 -10.49 -16.23
CA ALA A 92 8.72 -10.64 -15.52
C ALA A 92 8.82 -9.94 -14.17
N SER A 93 7.79 -9.22 -13.75
CA SER A 93 7.82 -8.51 -12.47
C SER A 93 6.52 -8.65 -11.69
N PHE A 94 6.60 -8.40 -10.39
CA PHE A 94 5.43 -8.30 -9.55
C PHE A 94 5.19 -6.84 -9.20
N ILE A 95 3.96 -6.41 -9.35
CA ILE A 95 3.51 -5.10 -8.92
C ILE A 95 2.77 -5.29 -7.60
N ILE A 96 3.27 -4.66 -6.54
CA ILE A 96 2.66 -4.65 -5.22
C ILE A 96 1.90 -3.33 -5.07
N LEU A 97 0.61 -3.44 -4.75
CA LEU A 97 -0.28 -2.31 -4.54
C LEU A 97 -0.72 -2.30 -3.08
N GLY A 98 -0.51 -1.18 -2.39
CA GLY A 98 -0.93 -1.01 -1.02
C GLY A 98 -0.52 0.35 -0.48
N ARG A 99 -0.75 0.60 0.80
CA ARG A 99 -0.19 1.78 1.45
C ARG A 99 1.31 1.64 1.59
N GLU A 100 2.00 2.78 1.60
CA GLU A 100 3.46 2.85 1.75
C GLU A 100 3.99 1.95 2.88
N VAL A 101 3.49 2.11 4.11
CA VAL A 101 3.91 1.28 5.26
C VAL A 101 3.67 -0.23 5.06
N ASN A 102 2.58 -0.60 4.39
CA ASN A 102 2.24 -2.00 4.12
C ASN A 102 3.13 -2.58 3.02
N VAL A 103 3.45 -1.77 2.01
CA VAL A 103 4.33 -2.12 0.90
C VAL A 103 5.76 -2.28 1.39
N GLU A 104 6.25 -1.40 2.25
CA GLU A 104 7.56 -1.52 2.92
C GLU A 104 7.64 -2.78 3.77
N THR A 105 6.62 -3.05 4.58
CA THR A 105 6.55 -4.28 5.39
C THR A 105 6.55 -5.53 4.51
N THR A 106 5.80 -5.51 3.40
CA THR A 106 5.79 -6.60 2.41
C THR A 106 7.16 -6.84 1.81
N GLN A 107 7.90 -5.78 1.46
CA GLN A 107 9.26 -5.90 0.90
C GLN A 107 10.22 -6.53 1.92
N LEU A 108 10.22 -6.04 3.16
CA LEU A 108 11.07 -6.56 4.23
C LEU A 108 10.78 -8.04 4.51
N MET A 109 9.50 -8.40 4.66
CA MET A 109 9.10 -9.79 4.88
C MET A 109 9.46 -10.68 3.70
N LEU A 110 9.29 -10.20 2.47
CA LEU A 110 9.62 -10.97 1.28
C LEU A 110 11.11 -11.24 1.20
N GLN A 111 11.96 -10.24 1.45
CA GLN A 111 13.40 -10.41 1.47
C GLN A 111 13.80 -11.49 2.50
N TYR A 112 13.40 -11.31 3.75
CA TYR A 112 13.72 -12.22 4.84
C TYR A 112 13.23 -13.66 4.57
N LEU A 113 11.96 -13.84 4.22
CA LEU A 113 11.39 -15.18 4.02
C LEU A 113 11.93 -15.86 2.76
N SER A 114 12.31 -15.10 1.73
CA SER A 114 12.98 -15.64 0.55
C SER A 114 14.37 -16.17 0.91
N ASP A 115 15.14 -15.42 1.69
CA ASP A 115 16.47 -15.82 2.13
C ASP A 115 16.41 -17.07 3.01
N VAL A 116 15.45 -17.13 3.95
CA VAL A 116 15.22 -18.32 4.78
C VAL A 116 14.81 -19.52 3.93
N ALA A 117 13.89 -19.35 2.97
CA ALA A 117 13.46 -20.43 2.09
C ALA A 117 14.63 -20.97 1.24
N LEU A 118 15.55 -20.10 0.81
CA LEU A 118 16.75 -20.50 0.08
C LEU A 118 17.75 -21.23 0.99
N ALA A 119 17.97 -20.74 2.20
CA ALA A 119 18.87 -21.39 3.17
C ALA A 119 18.39 -22.81 3.53
N LEU A 120 17.07 -23.00 3.64
CA LEU A 120 16.46 -24.29 3.95
C LEU A 120 16.28 -25.19 2.72
N ALA A 121 16.38 -24.66 1.50
CA ALA A 121 16.24 -25.45 0.29
C ALA A 121 17.43 -26.43 0.14
N PRO A 122 17.19 -27.68 -0.32
CA PRO A 122 18.26 -28.58 -0.69
C PRO A 122 19.22 -27.91 -1.67
N LYS A 123 20.53 -28.17 -1.60
CA LYS A 123 21.56 -27.52 -2.45
C LYS A 123 21.21 -27.47 -3.95
N GLN A 124 20.50 -28.49 -4.44
CA GLN A 124 20.04 -28.63 -5.83
C GLN A 124 18.94 -27.61 -6.23
N ASN A 125 18.31 -26.95 -5.26
CA ASN A 125 17.16 -26.04 -5.41
C ASN A 125 17.47 -24.60 -4.97
N GLN A 126 18.69 -24.32 -4.51
CA GLN A 126 19.15 -22.99 -4.15
C GLN A 126 19.36 -22.14 -5.41
N THR A 127 18.28 -21.49 -5.87
CA THR A 127 18.32 -20.55 -6.99
C THR A 127 17.87 -19.20 -6.46
N ASN A 128 18.76 -18.20 -6.48
CA ASN A 128 18.53 -16.84 -5.96
C ASN A 128 17.14 -16.32 -6.33
N PHE A 129 16.47 -15.61 -5.42
CA PHE A 129 15.11 -15.11 -5.59
C PHE A 129 14.98 -14.06 -6.69
#